data_AF-A0AAC9I9H4-F1
#
_entry.id   AF-A0AAC9I9H4-F1
#
_cell.length_a   1.000
_cell.length_b   1.000
_cell.length_c   1.000
_cell.angle_alpha   90.00
_cell.angle_beta   90.00
_cell.angle_gamma   90.00
#
_symmetry.space_group_name_H-M   'P 1'
#
loop_
_entity.id
_entity.type
_entity.pdbx_description
1 polymer ?
#
loop_
_entity_poly.entity_id
_entity_poly.type
_entity_poly.pdbx_seq_one_letter_code
_entity_poly.pdbx_strand_id
1 'polypeptide(L)'
;MVFFDEFDALAKSRSDSSDVGEVRRLVNVILQQLDRWPPGGLLIAATNHVQLLDLAVTRRFDTTVQFELPTEVERLQLLRASAPLANTPAWAAQSELLALVTDGWSHADLQNWVARSLRRAVLDGGGGEINVPGELLDGARDAARAYITGSVPHRTALAAFASKHAKWSNRRIAEWLGVSHPTISSDLRRAKSDN
;
A
#
# COMPACT_ATOMS: atom_id res chain seq x y z
N MET A 1 1.61 13.24 27.10
CA MET A 1 1.97 12.37 25.96
C MET A 1 2.90 13.17 25.07
N VAL A 2 4.03 12.59 24.68
CA VAL A 2 4.96 13.15 23.70
C VAL A 2 5.05 12.22 22.52
N PHE A 3 5.08 12.77 21.31
CA PHE A 3 5.21 12.03 20.06
C PHE A 3 6.38 12.59 19.26
N PHE A 4 7.29 11.72 18.84
CA PHE A 4 8.35 12.05 17.89
C PHE A 4 8.08 11.29 16.58
N ASP A 5 7.93 12.03 15.49
CA ASP A 5 7.99 11.47 14.14
C ASP A 5 9.42 11.55 13.61
N GLU A 6 9.75 10.71 12.62
CA GLU A 6 11.09 10.64 12.01
C GLU A 6 12.22 10.56 13.05
N PHE A 7 12.03 9.72 14.07
CA PHE A 7 12.91 9.67 15.23
C PHE A 7 14.36 9.31 14.91
N ASP A 8 14.60 8.65 13.77
CA ASP A 8 15.92 8.39 13.21
C ASP A 8 16.71 9.67 12.84
N ALA A 9 16.05 10.79 12.59
CA ALA A 9 16.71 12.09 12.43
C ALA A 9 17.32 12.60 13.75
N LEU A 10 16.74 12.21 14.90
CA LEU A 10 17.19 12.62 16.23
C LEU A 10 18.15 11.60 16.87
N ALA A 11 18.02 10.32 16.54
CA ALA A 11 18.69 9.22 17.23
C ALA A 11 19.58 8.34 16.31
N LYS A 12 20.13 8.93 15.24
CA LYS A 12 20.91 8.23 14.21
C LYS A 12 22.21 7.59 14.74
N SER A 13 22.47 6.37 14.27
CA SER A 13 23.64 5.55 14.52
C SER A 13 24.81 5.99 13.64
N ARG A 14 25.79 6.61 14.29
CA ARG A 14 27.28 6.58 14.15
C ARG A 14 28.01 6.21 12.83
N SER A 15 27.39 5.85 11.71
CA SER A 15 28.10 5.37 10.51
C SER A 15 28.60 6.45 9.56
N ASP A 16 28.13 7.70 9.66
CA ASP A 16 28.62 8.79 8.82
C ASP A 16 29.75 9.54 9.53
N SER A 17 30.96 9.39 8.98
CA SER A 17 32.20 10.02 9.47
C SER A 17 32.23 11.56 9.35
N SER A 18 31.20 12.16 8.75
CA SER A 18 31.08 13.61 8.55
C SER A 18 30.24 14.35 9.60
N ASP A 19 29.43 13.65 10.42
CA ASP A 19 28.60 14.29 11.46
C ASP A 19 29.33 14.39 12.80
N VAL A 20 29.99 15.54 12.95
CA VAL A 20 30.88 15.94 14.03
C VAL A 20 30.11 16.17 15.33
N GLY A 21 30.18 15.24 16.30
CA GLY A 21 30.01 15.48 17.75
C GLY A 21 28.62 15.89 18.30
N GLU A 22 27.85 16.71 17.59
CA GLU A 22 26.57 17.27 18.04
C GLU A 22 25.47 16.22 18.06
N VAL A 23 25.37 15.40 17.01
CA VAL A 23 24.43 14.26 16.95
C VAL A 23 24.67 13.31 18.12
N ARG A 24 25.94 13.02 18.46
CA ARG A 24 26.28 12.20 19.64
C ARG A 24 25.84 12.83 20.96
N ARG A 25 25.99 14.15 21.12
CA ARG A 25 25.50 14.84 22.33
C ARG A 25 23.97 14.76 22.42
N LEU A 26 23.30 14.91 21.28
CA LEU A 26 21.84 14.86 21.21
C LEU A 26 21.29 13.47 21.59
N VAL A 27 21.88 12.39 21.06
CA VAL A 27 21.51 11.01 21.47
C VAL A 27 21.69 10.79 22.97
N ASN A 28 22.80 11.25 23.55
CA ASN A 28 23.04 11.13 24.98
C ASN A 28 22.01 11.92 25.81
N VAL A 29 21.62 13.12 25.36
CA VAL A 29 20.56 13.89 26.00
C VAL A 29 19.24 13.15 25.92
N ILE A 30 18.88 12.59 24.75
CA ILE A 30 17.66 11.77 24.58
C ILE A 30 17.67 10.62 25.58
N LEU A 31 18.74 9.83 25.64
CA LEU A 31 18.85 8.72 26.59
C LEU A 31 18.63 9.16 28.04
N GLN A 32 19.23 10.30 28.44
CA GLN A 32 19.03 10.85 29.79
C GLN A 32 17.59 11.30 30.04
N GLN A 33 16.90 11.84 29.03
CA GLN A 33 15.48 12.21 29.14
C GLN A 33 14.58 10.98 29.21
N LEU A 34 14.89 9.92 28.46
CA LEU A 34 14.19 8.63 28.53
C LEU A 34 14.36 7.98 29.92
N ASP A 35 15.58 7.99 30.47
CA ASP A 35 15.85 7.44 31.81
C ASP A 35 15.14 8.21 32.94
N ARG A 36 14.85 9.49 32.72
CA ARG A 36 14.17 10.38 33.69
C ARG A 36 12.71 10.64 33.32
N TRP A 37 12.14 9.82 32.45
CA TRP A 37 10.80 10.04 31.96
C TRP A 37 9.79 10.03 33.11
N PRO A 38 8.88 11.02 33.20
CA PRO A 38 7.99 11.14 34.34
C PRO A 38 7.04 9.94 34.43
N PRO A 39 6.77 9.43 35.65
CA PRO A 39 5.80 8.36 35.85
C PRO A 39 4.41 8.82 35.37
N GLY A 40 3.76 7.99 34.53
CA GLY A 40 2.50 8.32 33.86
C GLY A 40 2.65 9.11 32.54
N GLY A 41 3.87 9.45 32.13
CA GLY A 41 4.13 10.01 30.81
C GLY A 41 4.13 8.94 29.73
N LEU A 42 3.37 9.14 28.65
CA LEU A 42 3.45 8.30 27.44
C LEU A 42 4.38 8.96 26.42
N LEU A 43 5.38 8.22 25.95
CA LEU A 43 6.22 8.57 24.81
C LEU A 43 5.94 7.61 23.65
N ILE A 44 5.71 8.16 22.47
CA ILE A 44 5.61 7.41 21.22
C ILE A 44 6.67 7.96 20.26
N ALA A 45 7.41 7.08 19.58
CA ALA A 45 8.35 7.46 18.54
C ALA A 45 8.07 6.64 17.28
N ALA A 46 8.02 7.29 16.13
CA ALA A 46 7.88 6.67 14.81
C ALA A 46 9.19 6.82 14.02
N THR A 47 9.56 5.79 13.28
CA THR A 47 10.73 5.80 12.39
C THR A 47 10.48 4.91 11.18
N ASN A 48 10.98 5.32 10.02
CA ASN A 48 11.00 4.50 8.80
C ASN A 48 12.27 3.64 8.71
N HIS A 49 13.29 3.93 9.54
CA HIS A 49 14.62 3.36 9.43
C HIS A 49 15.17 2.93 10.78
N VAL A 50 14.52 1.93 11.40
CA VAL A 50 14.92 1.40 12.71
C VAL A 50 16.37 0.93 12.75
N GLN A 51 16.92 0.44 11.63
CA GLN A 51 18.32 0.02 11.49
C GLN A 51 19.32 1.19 11.63
N LEU A 52 18.87 2.42 11.38
CA LEU A 52 19.68 3.61 11.55
C LEU A 52 19.65 4.12 12.99
N LEU A 53 18.85 3.56 13.89
CA LEU A 53 18.81 4.01 15.29
C LEU A 53 19.97 3.43 16.12
N ASP A 54 20.49 4.23 17.06
CA ASP A 54 21.43 3.72 18.06
C ASP A 54 20.73 2.64 18.93
N LEU A 55 21.35 1.46 19.03
CA LEU A 55 20.83 0.31 19.78
C LEU A 55 20.59 0.62 21.27
N ALA A 56 21.26 1.62 21.84
CA ALA A 56 21.00 2.04 23.22
C ALA A 56 19.62 2.68 23.38
N VAL A 57 19.15 3.40 22.35
CA VAL A 57 17.87 4.10 22.36
C VAL A 57 16.72 3.11 22.21
N THR A 58 16.83 2.14 21.31
CA THR A 58 15.78 1.12 21.10
C THR A 58 15.51 0.29 22.36
N ARG A 59 16.54 0.01 23.18
CA ARG A 59 16.42 -0.69 24.47
C ARG A 59 15.69 0.11 25.56
N ARG A 60 15.40 1.39 25.35
CA ARG A 60 14.66 2.25 26.30
C ARG A 60 13.17 2.37 26.00
N PHE A 61 12.72 1.79 24.88
CA PHE A 61 11.31 1.65 24.61
C PHE A 61 10.83 0.30 25.17
N ASP A 62 9.80 0.35 26.02
CA ASP A 62 9.20 -0.85 26.62
C ASP A 62 8.48 -1.71 25.57
N THR A 63 7.98 -1.10 24.50
CA THR A 63 7.22 -1.76 23.44
C THR A 63 7.65 -1.23 22.09
N THR A 64 7.85 -2.14 21.14
CA THR A 64 8.09 -1.82 19.73
C THR A 64 6.95 -2.41 18.91
N VAL A 65 6.33 -1.59 18.07
CA VAL A 65 5.29 -2.02 17.12
C VAL A 65 5.87 -1.89 15.72
N GLN A 66 5.93 -3.01 15.02
CA GLN A 66 6.35 -3.03 13.62
C GLN A 66 5.11 -2.95 12.73
N PHE A 67 5.13 -2.01 11.78
CA PHE A 67 4.11 -1.90 10.75
C PHE A 67 4.61 -2.59 9.49
N GLU A 68 3.91 -3.64 9.09
CA GLU A 68 4.14 -4.34 7.84
C GLU A 68 3.26 -3.76 6.72
N LEU A 69 3.53 -4.17 5.48
CA LEU A 69 2.64 -3.86 4.37
C LEU A 69 1.28 -4.52 4.60
N PRO A 70 0.17 -3.84 4.24
CA PRO A 70 -1.16 -4.37 4.48
C PRO A 70 -1.39 -5.69 3.75
N THR A 71 -1.97 -6.64 4.46
CA THR A 71 -2.50 -7.89 3.90
C THR A 71 -3.63 -7.61 2.91
N GLU A 72 -3.95 -8.56 2.03
CA GLU A 72 -5.08 -8.42 1.09
C GLU A 72 -6.38 -8.03 1.79
N VAL A 73 -6.66 -8.62 2.96
CA VAL A 73 -7.86 -8.32 3.76
C VAL A 73 -7.85 -6.87 4.26
N GLU A 74 -6.72 -6.38 4.78
CA GLU A 74 -6.57 -5.00 5.23
C GLU A 74 -6.67 -4.01 4.07
N ARG A 75 -6.06 -4.33 2.91
CA ARG A 75 -6.21 -3.53 1.68
C ARG A 75 -7.67 -3.45 1.26
N LEU A 76 -8.40 -4.57 1.28
CA LEU A 76 -9.82 -4.61 0.96
C LEU A 76 -10.66 -3.76 1.94
N GLN A 77 -10.38 -3.84 3.23
CA GLN A 77 -11.05 -3.03 4.25
C GLN A 77 -10.80 -1.54 4.03
N LEU A 78 -9.55 -1.15 3.78
CA LEU A 78 -9.18 0.23 3.48
C LEU A 78 -9.88 0.76 2.22
N LEU A 79 -9.87 -0.04 1.15
CA LEU A 79 -10.51 0.32 -0.11
C LEU A 79 -12.02 0.45 0.08
N ARG A 80 -12.70 -0.50 0.73
CA ARG A 80 -14.14 -0.41 1.02
C ARG A 80 -14.51 0.80 1.88
N ALA A 81 -13.63 1.19 2.80
CA ALA A 81 -13.82 2.37 3.66
C ALA A 81 -13.44 3.70 2.98
N SER A 82 -12.89 3.68 1.76
CA SER A 82 -12.42 4.88 1.08
C SER A 82 -13.59 5.77 0.62
N ALA A 83 -13.86 6.83 1.38
CA ALA A 83 -14.82 7.86 1.01
C ALA A 83 -14.32 8.69 -0.19
N PRO A 84 -15.21 9.15 -1.09
CA PRO A 84 -16.68 9.12 -1.03
C PRO A 84 -17.32 7.84 -1.61
N LEU A 85 -16.52 6.86 -2.03
CA LEU A 85 -16.99 5.68 -2.78
C LEU A 85 -17.63 4.60 -1.90
N ALA A 86 -17.40 4.71 -0.59
CA ALA A 86 -17.93 3.80 0.41
C ALA A 86 -19.44 3.54 0.18
N ASN A 87 -19.83 2.27 0.25
CA ASN A 87 -21.19 1.77 0.07
C ASN A 87 -21.78 1.86 -1.36
N THR A 88 -20.99 2.19 -2.39
CA THR A 88 -21.47 2.05 -3.77
C THR A 88 -21.27 0.62 -4.29
N PRO A 89 -22.28 -0.01 -4.95
CA PRO A 89 -22.15 -1.38 -5.45
C PRO A 89 -21.03 -1.55 -6.49
N ALA A 90 -20.80 -0.53 -7.31
CA ALA A 90 -19.71 -0.52 -8.28
C ALA A 90 -18.34 -0.58 -7.59
N TRP A 91 -18.16 0.20 -6.52
CA TRP A 91 -16.92 0.23 -5.76
C TRP A 91 -16.66 -1.05 -4.97
N ALA A 92 -17.70 -1.73 -4.48
CA ALA A 92 -17.54 -2.99 -3.75
C ALA A 92 -16.81 -4.05 -4.59
N ALA A 93 -17.25 -4.26 -5.84
CA ALA A 93 -16.60 -5.21 -6.76
C ALA A 93 -15.21 -4.74 -7.21
N GLN A 94 -15.04 -3.44 -7.40
CA GLN A 94 -13.75 -2.83 -7.78
C GLN A 94 -12.70 -2.93 -6.66
N SER A 95 -13.12 -2.77 -5.40
CA SER A 95 -12.25 -2.86 -4.22
C SER A 95 -11.67 -4.26 -4.03
N GLU A 96 -12.45 -5.31 -4.32
CA GLU A 96 -12.00 -6.70 -4.26
C GLU A 96 -10.87 -6.96 -5.25
N LEU A 97 -11.03 -6.50 -6.49
CA LEU A 97 -9.94 -6.61 -7.46
C LEU A 97 -8.71 -5.81 -7.05
N LEU A 98 -8.91 -4.56 -6.64
CA LEU A 98 -7.82 -3.67 -6.23
C LEU A 98 -7.01 -4.32 -5.11
N ALA A 99 -7.66 -4.83 -4.07
CA ALA A 99 -7.00 -5.52 -2.97
C ALA A 99 -6.13 -6.69 -3.44
N LEU A 100 -6.60 -7.45 -4.43
CA LEU A 100 -5.88 -8.58 -5.00
C LEU A 100 -4.62 -8.18 -5.76
N VAL A 101 -4.62 -7.03 -6.44
CA VAL A 101 -3.59 -6.68 -7.43
C VAL A 101 -2.63 -5.58 -7.00
N THR A 102 -2.94 -4.93 -5.89
CA THR A 102 -2.06 -3.94 -5.24
C THR A 102 -1.22 -4.59 -4.16
N ASP A 103 -0.74 -5.82 -4.39
CA ASP A 103 0.17 -6.44 -3.45
C ASP A 103 1.50 -5.66 -3.38
N GLY A 104 2.05 -5.54 -2.18
CA GLY A 104 3.22 -4.71 -1.92
C GLY A 104 2.94 -3.21 -1.85
N TRP A 105 1.70 -2.75 -2.01
CA TRP A 105 1.35 -1.33 -1.86
C TRP A 105 1.16 -0.97 -0.39
N SER A 106 1.65 0.20 0.01
CA SER A 106 1.39 0.75 1.33
C SER A 106 -0.03 1.32 1.44
N HIS A 107 -0.47 1.59 2.67
CA HIS A 107 -1.72 2.32 2.93
C HIS A 107 -1.76 3.66 2.19
N ALA A 108 -0.63 4.38 2.16
CA ALA A 108 -0.52 5.67 1.48
C ALA A 108 -0.63 5.53 -0.05
N ASP A 109 -0.04 4.49 -0.65
CA ASP A 109 -0.13 4.25 -2.08
C ASP A 109 -1.57 4.02 -2.54
N LEU A 110 -2.32 3.22 -1.77
CA LEU A 110 -3.73 2.94 -2.02
C LEU A 110 -4.57 4.22 -1.94
N GLN A 111 -4.43 5.00 -0.86
CA GLN A 111 -5.17 6.25 -0.69
C GLN A 111 -4.82 7.27 -1.78
N ASN A 112 -3.54 7.41 -2.11
CA ASN A 112 -3.08 8.31 -3.16
C ASN A 112 -3.58 7.89 -4.53
N TRP A 113 -3.67 6.59 -4.81
CA TRP A 113 -4.26 6.09 -6.04
C TRP A 113 -5.74 6.42 -6.11
N VAL A 114 -6.53 6.08 -5.08
CA VAL A 114 -7.97 6.39 -5.02
C VAL A 114 -8.22 7.89 -5.18
N ALA A 115 -7.46 8.73 -4.48
CA ALA A 115 -7.61 10.18 -4.56
C ALA A 115 -7.27 10.75 -5.94
N ARG A 116 -6.25 10.20 -6.63
CA ARG A 116 -5.90 10.59 -8.00
C ARG A 116 -6.98 10.16 -8.99
N SER A 117 -7.45 8.94 -8.84
CA SER A 117 -8.53 8.34 -9.61
C SER A 117 -9.82 9.16 -9.53
N LEU A 118 -10.26 9.52 -8.33
CA LEU A 118 -11.41 10.40 -8.11
C LEU A 118 -11.26 11.74 -8.80
N ARG A 119 -10.09 12.39 -8.63
CA ARG A 119 -9.83 13.69 -9.24
C ARG A 119 -9.93 13.62 -10.76
N ARG A 120 -9.37 12.59 -11.38
CA ARG A 120 -9.42 12.41 -12.83
C ARG A 120 -10.84 12.14 -13.31
N ALA A 121 -11.59 11.25 -12.65
CA ALA A 121 -12.99 10.97 -12.98
C ALA A 121 -13.88 12.23 -12.96
N VAL A 122 -13.63 13.16 -12.02
CA VAL A 122 -14.33 14.45 -11.96
C VAL A 122 -13.90 15.39 -13.09
N LEU A 123 -12.60 15.47 -13.38
CA LEU A 123 -12.07 16.34 -14.44
C LEU A 123 -12.49 15.90 -15.84
N ASP A 124 -12.61 14.59 -16.09
CA ASP A 124 -13.04 14.03 -17.37
C ASP A 124 -14.56 14.13 -17.59
N GLY A 125 -15.30 14.78 -16.68
CA GLY A 125 -16.74 14.99 -16.78
C GLY A 125 -17.60 13.76 -16.43
N GLY A 126 -17.00 12.70 -15.91
CA GLY A 126 -17.64 11.41 -15.63
C GLY A 126 -18.47 11.34 -14.35
N GLY A 127 -18.84 12.47 -13.75
CA GLY A 127 -19.71 12.50 -12.56
C GLY A 127 -19.12 11.87 -11.29
N GLY A 128 -17.80 11.62 -11.24
CA GLY A 128 -17.13 11.03 -10.08
C GLY A 128 -17.17 9.50 -10.01
N GLU A 129 -17.64 8.81 -11.05
CA GLU A 129 -17.53 7.35 -11.13
C GLU A 129 -16.09 6.92 -11.47
N ILE A 130 -15.45 6.18 -10.56
CA ILE A 130 -14.15 5.58 -10.84
C ILE A 130 -14.33 4.37 -11.75
N ASN A 131 -13.76 4.44 -12.95
CA ASN A 131 -13.60 3.28 -13.81
C ASN A 131 -12.24 2.64 -13.55
N VAL A 132 -12.17 1.80 -12.51
CA VAL A 132 -10.94 1.11 -12.10
C VAL A 132 -10.21 0.43 -13.26
N PRO A 133 -10.87 -0.29 -14.19
CA PRO A 133 -10.18 -0.83 -15.36
C PRO A 133 -9.38 0.20 -16.16
N GLY A 134 -9.81 1.46 -16.28
CA GLY A 134 -9.10 2.49 -17.07
C GLY A 134 -7.89 3.08 -16.36
N GLU A 135 -7.98 3.28 -15.05
CA GLU A 135 -6.94 3.99 -14.28
C GLU A 135 -5.94 3.03 -13.62
N LEU A 136 -6.36 1.79 -13.35
CA LEU A 136 -5.45 0.72 -12.95
C LEU A 136 -4.48 0.38 -14.08
N LEU A 137 -4.91 0.55 -15.34
CA LEU A 137 -4.06 0.41 -16.52
C LEU A 137 -2.93 1.44 -16.59
N ASP A 138 -3.16 2.66 -16.11
CA ASP A 138 -2.16 3.73 -16.17
C ASP A 138 -1.22 3.69 -14.95
N GLY A 139 -1.75 3.43 -13.75
CA GLY A 139 -0.98 3.47 -12.51
C GLY A 139 -0.41 2.13 -12.04
N ALA A 140 -1.10 1.02 -12.28
CA ALA A 140 -0.68 -0.31 -11.82
C ALA A 140 0.00 -1.13 -12.91
N ARG A 141 0.32 -0.53 -14.08
CA ARG A 141 0.95 -1.26 -15.19
C ARG A 141 2.27 -1.92 -14.81
N ASP A 142 3.02 -1.32 -13.89
CA ASP A 142 4.28 -1.86 -13.41
C ASP A 142 4.10 -2.83 -12.23
N ALA A 143 3.20 -2.51 -11.29
CA ALA A 143 2.92 -3.36 -10.12
C ALA A 143 2.12 -4.63 -10.46
N ALA A 144 1.06 -4.51 -11.27
CA ALA A 144 0.26 -5.64 -11.71
C ALA A 144 1.07 -6.60 -12.60
N ARG A 145 2.00 -6.08 -13.42
CA ARG A 145 2.82 -6.91 -14.32
C ARG A 145 3.80 -7.81 -13.57
N ALA A 146 4.36 -7.36 -12.44
CA ALA A 146 5.16 -8.21 -11.55
C ALA A 146 4.31 -9.29 -10.86
N TYR A 147 3.05 -8.97 -10.53
CA TYR A 147 2.14 -9.88 -9.82
C TYR A 147 1.53 -10.96 -10.74
N ILE A 148 1.20 -10.61 -11.99
CA ILE A 148 0.60 -11.51 -12.99
C ILE A 148 1.57 -12.64 -13.39
N THR A 149 2.88 -12.38 -13.37
CA THR A 149 3.90 -13.39 -13.73
C THR A 149 4.05 -14.53 -12.74
N GLY A 150 3.53 -14.41 -11.51
CA GLY A 150 3.77 -15.37 -10.42
C GLY A 150 2.62 -16.32 -10.06
N SER A 151 1.35 -16.02 -10.38
CA SER A 151 0.20 -16.77 -9.86
C SER A 151 -0.98 -16.86 -10.82
N VAL A 152 -1.31 -18.10 -11.25
CA VAL A 152 -2.43 -18.42 -12.16
C VAL A 152 -3.82 -18.01 -11.61
N PRO A 153 -4.12 -18.16 -10.30
CA PRO A 153 -5.37 -17.66 -9.71
C PRO A 153 -5.60 -16.16 -9.93
N HIS A 154 -4.58 -15.32 -9.72
CA HIS A 154 -4.70 -13.87 -9.84
C HIS A 154 -4.97 -13.42 -11.27
N ARG A 155 -4.31 -14.06 -12.25
CA ARG A 155 -4.57 -13.82 -13.67
C ARG A 155 -6.01 -14.15 -14.06
N THR A 156 -6.55 -15.22 -13.50
CA THR A 156 -7.92 -15.67 -13.77
C THR A 156 -8.95 -14.69 -13.23
N ALA A 157 -8.77 -14.22 -11.99
CA ALA A 157 -9.62 -13.19 -11.39
C ALA A 157 -9.57 -11.87 -12.18
N LEU A 158 -8.38 -11.44 -12.60
CA LEU A 158 -8.19 -10.23 -13.42
C LEU A 158 -8.88 -10.34 -14.79
N ALA A 159 -8.75 -11.48 -15.47
CA ALA A 159 -9.40 -11.72 -16.75
C ALA A 159 -10.92 -11.68 -16.62
N ALA A 160 -11.48 -12.35 -15.61
CA ALA A 160 -12.91 -12.37 -15.33
C ALA A 160 -13.46 -10.97 -15.04
N PHE A 161 -12.76 -10.19 -14.23
CA PHE A 161 -13.13 -8.82 -13.92
C PHE A 161 -13.11 -7.91 -15.16
N ALA A 162 -12.03 -7.94 -15.94
CA ALA A 162 -11.89 -7.10 -17.13
C ALA A 162 -12.97 -7.43 -18.19
N SER A 163 -13.35 -8.70 -18.29
CA SER A 163 -14.46 -9.11 -19.16
C SER A 163 -15.82 -8.60 -18.64
N LYS A 164 -16.09 -8.73 -17.33
CA LYS A 164 -17.41 -8.45 -16.73
C LYS A 164 -17.67 -6.96 -16.50
N HIS A 165 -16.70 -6.25 -15.92
CA HIS A 165 -16.87 -4.86 -15.49
C HIS A 165 -16.34 -3.86 -16.51
N ALA A 166 -15.22 -4.16 -17.17
CA ALA A 166 -14.64 -3.28 -18.19
C ALA A 166 -15.22 -3.52 -19.60
N LYS A 167 -15.97 -4.62 -19.79
CA LYS A 167 -16.49 -5.08 -21.09
C LYS A 167 -15.39 -5.21 -22.17
N TRP A 168 -14.17 -5.57 -21.78
CA TRP A 168 -13.07 -5.70 -22.72
C TRP A 168 -13.14 -6.99 -23.54
N SER A 169 -12.63 -6.93 -24.75
CA SER A 169 -12.44 -8.13 -25.57
C SER A 169 -11.32 -9.01 -25.02
N ASN A 170 -11.43 -10.33 -25.21
CA ASN A 170 -10.38 -11.28 -24.79
C ASN A 170 -9.01 -10.91 -25.36
N ARG A 171 -8.95 -10.32 -26.56
CA ARG A 171 -7.70 -9.85 -27.18
C ARG A 171 -7.07 -8.69 -26.39
N ARG A 172 -7.88 -7.70 -25.98
CA ARG A 172 -7.43 -6.57 -25.15
C ARG A 172 -6.99 -7.04 -23.77
N ILE A 173 -7.69 -8.00 -23.18
CA ILE A 173 -7.34 -8.62 -21.89
C ILE A 173 -6.01 -9.39 -22.00
N ALA A 174 -5.81 -10.13 -23.09
CA ALA A 174 -4.57 -10.89 -23.34
C ALA A 174 -3.35 -9.97 -23.49
N GLU A 175 -3.50 -8.89 -24.26
CA GLU A 175 -2.47 -7.86 -24.41
C GLU A 175 -2.14 -7.18 -23.08
N TRP A 176 -3.16 -6.88 -22.27
CA TRP A 176 -2.98 -6.28 -20.95
C TRP A 176 -2.23 -7.19 -19.98
N LEU A 177 -2.63 -8.46 -19.90
CA LEU A 177 -2.03 -9.45 -19.01
C LEU A 177 -0.70 -10.00 -19.52
N GLY A 178 -0.26 -9.59 -20.72
CA GLY A 178 0.99 -10.05 -21.34
C GLY A 178 0.98 -11.55 -21.67
N VAL A 179 -0.20 -12.12 -21.95
CA VAL A 179 -0.38 -13.56 -22.24
C VAL A 179 -1.07 -13.79 -23.58
N SER A 180 -1.09 -15.04 -24.04
CA SER A 180 -1.74 -15.40 -25.30
C SER A 180 -3.28 -15.35 -25.20
N HIS A 181 -3.94 -14.99 -26.29
CA HIS A 181 -5.41 -14.98 -26.39
C HIS A 181 -6.08 -16.33 -26.01
N PRO A 182 -5.52 -17.50 -26.37
CA PRO A 182 -6.00 -18.80 -25.89
C PRO A 182 -5.94 -18.95 -24.36
N THR A 183 -4.90 -18.42 -23.71
CA THR A 183 -4.73 -18.47 -22.24
C THR A 183 -5.89 -17.77 -21.55
N ILE A 184 -6.28 -16.58 -22.00
CA ILE A 184 -7.43 -15.84 -21.44
C ILE A 184 -8.74 -16.60 -21.64
N SER A 185 -8.93 -17.24 -22.80
CA SER A 185 -10.12 -18.05 -23.06
C SER A 185 -10.20 -19.30 -22.15
N SER A 186 -9.06 -19.80 -21.67
CA SER A 186 -9.00 -20.87 -20.67
C SER A 186 -9.27 -20.32 -19.27
N ASP A 187 -8.68 -19.18 -18.91
CA ASP A 187 -8.85 -18.56 -17.60
C ASP A 187 -10.31 -18.12 -17.38
N LEU A 188 -10.94 -17.48 -18.38
CA LEU A 188 -12.36 -17.12 -18.32
C LEU A 188 -13.29 -18.33 -18.21
N ARG A 189 -12.86 -19.51 -18.67
CA ARG A 189 -13.61 -20.77 -18.46
C ARG A 189 -13.46 -21.28 -17.04
N ARG A 190 -12.26 -21.20 -16.45
CA ARG A 190 -12.00 -21.56 -15.04
C ARG A 190 -12.73 -20.64 -14.07
N ALA A 191 -12.73 -19.34 -14.33
CA ALA A 191 -13.47 -18.37 -13.51
C ALA A 191 -15.00 -18.63 -13.48
N LYS A 192 -15.54 -19.29 -14.52
CA LYS A 192 -16.96 -19.67 -14.59
C LYS A 192 -17.27 -21.01 -13.92
N SER A 193 -16.27 -21.85 -13.65
CA SER A 193 -16.45 -23.13 -12.95
C SER A 193 -16.36 -23.00 -11.43
N ASP A 194 -15.72 -21.93 -10.94
CA ASP A 194 -15.47 -21.69 -9.51
C ASP A 194 -16.55 -20.79 -8.86
N ASN A 195 -17.65 -20.51 -9.56
CA ASN A 195 -18.74 -19.60 -9.13
C ASN A 195 -20.10 -20.26 -9.33
#